data_AF-A0AAU7K9V5-F1
#
_entry.id   AF-A0AAU7K9V5-F1
#
_cell.length_a   1.000
_cell.length_b   1.000
_cell.length_c   1.000
_cell.angle_alpha   90.00
_cell.angle_beta   90.00
_cell.angle_gamma   90.00
#
_symmetry.space_group_name_H-M   'P 1'
#
loop_
_entity.id
_entity.type
_entity.pdbx_description
1 polymer ?
#
loop_
_entity_poly.entity_id
_entity_poly.type
_entity_poly.pdbx_seq_one_letter_code
_entity_poly.pdbx_strand_id
1 'polypeptide(L)'
;MKTNLQKITILLSLIGFCYIPLRMFVRSQQLVTLNGRITQVSASKTRIPYFSFQIDEEPCTFSNPGNGSLSLFKTRITDTKQPVTFKIRKEDLAAIKTNNKILYFAYNGHDLWIDLYYSIVRLNLFTQFGYMIYFFLLSVVNMIYSYRHNQTGIFTNLFKCSLIFFFMIMLL
;
A
#
# COMPACT_ATOMS: atom_id res chain seq x y z
N MET A 1 2.95 -30.61 -23.08
CA MET A 1 3.50 -30.10 -21.79
C MET A 1 3.97 -28.65 -21.83
N LYS A 2 4.76 -28.23 -22.85
CA LYS A 2 5.31 -26.85 -22.97
C LYS A 2 4.24 -25.73 -22.98
N THR A 3 3.12 -25.94 -23.65
CA THR A 3 2.00 -24.98 -23.74
C THR A 3 1.22 -24.79 -22.44
N ASN A 4 1.17 -25.80 -21.58
CA ASN A 4 0.48 -25.69 -20.28
C ASN A 4 1.28 -24.84 -19.30
N LEU A 5 2.61 -25.01 -19.27
CA LEU A 5 3.46 -24.24 -18.37
C LEU A 5 3.50 -22.75 -18.75
N GLN A 6 3.48 -22.43 -20.04
CA GLN A 6 3.32 -21.05 -20.53
C GLN A 6 2.02 -20.41 -20.04
N LYS A 7 0.88 -21.11 -20.20
CA LYS A 7 -0.43 -20.63 -19.73
C LYS A 7 -0.43 -20.40 -18.22
N ILE A 8 0.17 -21.31 -17.45
CA ILE A 8 0.30 -21.18 -15.99
C ILE A 8 1.13 -19.94 -15.64
N THR A 9 2.27 -19.72 -16.29
CA THR A 9 3.12 -18.53 -16.05
C THR A 9 2.37 -17.23 -16.34
N ILE A 10 1.62 -17.17 -17.45
CA ILE A 10 0.80 -16.01 -17.78
C ILE A 10 -0.27 -15.80 -16.70
N LEU A 11 -0.99 -16.84 -16.31
CA LEU A 11 -2.03 -16.77 -15.29
C LEU A 11 -1.46 -16.30 -13.94
N LEU A 12 -0.34 -16.84 -13.50
CA LEU A 12 0.35 -16.40 -12.28
C LEU A 12 0.75 -14.94 -12.38
N SER A 13 1.28 -14.50 -13.52
CA SER A 13 1.66 -13.10 -13.72
C SER A 13 0.45 -12.17 -13.62
N LEU A 14 -0.67 -12.53 -14.23
CA LEU A 14 -1.91 -11.77 -14.15
C LEU A 14 -2.44 -11.70 -12.71
N ILE A 15 -2.46 -12.83 -11.99
CA ILE A 15 -2.87 -12.84 -10.58
C ILE A 15 -1.96 -11.92 -9.76
N GLY A 16 -0.65 -11.99 -9.95
CA GLY A 16 0.33 -11.14 -9.28
C GLY A 16 0.07 -9.64 -9.51
N PHE A 17 -0.05 -9.23 -10.76
CA PHE A 17 -0.24 -7.82 -11.12
C PHE A 17 -1.60 -7.28 -10.69
N CYS A 18 -2.65 -8.08 -10.76
CA CYS A 18 -3.99 -7.66 -10.39
C CYS A 18 -4.24 -7.69 -8.88
N TYR A 19 -3.47 -8.48 -8.11
CA TYR A 19 -3.71 -8.66 -6.69
C TYR A 19 -3.66 -7.35 -5.89
N ILE A 20 -2.59 -6.56 -6.05
CA ILE A 20 -2.41 -5.32 -5.28
C ILE A 20 -3.48 -4.28 -5.65
N PRO A 21 -3.70 -3.91 -6.93
CA PRO A 21 -4.75 -2.97 -7.32
C PRO A 21 -6.15 -3.41 -6.91
N LEU A 22 -6.49 -4.70 -7.08
CA LEU A 22 -7.79 -5.21 -6.68
C LEU A 22 -8.00 -5.10 -5.16
N ARG A 23 -6.97 -5.45 -4.38
CA ARG A 23 -7.04 -5.34 -2.91
C ARG A 23 -7.11 -3.88 -2.46
N MET A 24 -6.44 -2.96 -3.14
CA MET A 24 -6.57 -1.51 -2.91
C MET A 24 -7.99 -1.04 -3.16
N PHE A 25 -8.59 -1.45 -4.29
CA PHE A 25 -9.96 -1.12 -4.64
C PHE A 25 -10.96 -1.63 -3.60
N VAL A 26 -10.87 -2.91 -3.21
CA VAL A 26 -11.74 -3.49 -2.18
C VAL A 26 -11.60 -2.73 -0.85
N ARG A 27 -10.38 -2.43 -0.42
CA ARG A 27 -10.14 -1.67 0.81
C ARG A 27 -10.70 -0.26 0.75
N SER A 28 -10.63 0.43 -0.40
CA SER A 28 -11.18 1.79 -0.52
C SER A 28 -12.69 1.86 -0.26
N GLN A 29 -13.45 0.79 -0.54
CA GLN A 29 -14.90 0.72 -0.30
C GLN A 29 -15.25 0.46 1.18
N GLN A 30 -14.26 0.00 1.95
CA GLN A 30 -14.38 -0.30 3.37
C GLN A 30 -13.97 0.89 4.26
N LEU A 31 -13.67 2.04 3.65
CA LEU A 31 -13.31 3.24 4.37
C LEU A 31 -14.54 4.10 4.70
N VAL A 32 -14.51 4.76 5.85
CA VAL A 32 -15.48 5.77 6.29
C VAL A 32 -14.75 7.07 6.54
N THR A 33 -15.34 8.17 6.09
CA THR A 33 -14.81 9.51 6.35
C THR A 33 -15.16 9.95 7.77
N LEU A 34 -14.18 10.45 8.50
CA LEU A 34 -14.29 11.13 9.77
C LEU A 34 -13.82 12.58 9.62
N ASN A 35 -14.42 13.45 10.42
CA ASN A 35 -14.07 14.87 10.48
C ASN A 35 -13.77 15.22 11.93
N GLY A 36 -12.77 16.06 12.16
CA GLY A 36 -12.42 16.48 13.52
C GLY A 36 -11.41 17.61 13.51
N ARG A 37 -11.20 18.25 14.66
CA ARG A 37 -10.16 19.27 14.82
C ARG A 37 -8.95 18.64 15.50
N ILE A 38 -7.76 18.91 14.98
CA ILE A 38 -6.52 18.37 15.51
C ILE A 38 -6.18 19.06 16.83
N THR A 39 -6.02 18.28 17.90
CA THR A 39 -5.56 18.75 19.21
C THR A 39 -4.05 18.64 19.37
N GLN A 40 -3.49 17.56 18.85
CA GLN A 40 -2.09 17.22 19.03
C GLN A 40 -1.58 16.49 17.79
N VAL A 41 -0.44 16.92 17.28
CA VAL A 41 0.36 16.18 16.29
C VAL A 41 1.64 15.68 16.92
N SER A 42 1.98 14.43 16.63
CA SER A 42 3.25 13.81 17.00
C SER A 42 3.90 13.22 15.75
N ALA A 43 5.15 13.62 15.50
CA ALA A 43 5.95 13.04 14.43
C ALA A 43 6.82 11.90 14.97
N SER A 44 7.00 10.85 14.15
CA SER A 44 7.95 9.80 14.47
C SER A 44 9.39 10.29 14.38
N LYS A 45 10.30 9.67 15.14
CA LYS A 45 11.75 9.94 15.10
C LYS A 45 12.47 9.12 14.01
N THR A 46 11.76 8.60 13.01
CA THR A 46 12.31 7.77 11.94
C THR A 46 12.86 8.62 10.80
N ARG A 47 13.75 8.04 9.97
CA ARG A 47 14.33 8.72 8.80
C ARG A 47 13.26 9.23 7.82
N ILE A 48 12.22 8.45 7.61
CA ILE A 48 11.00 8.87 6.91
C ILE A 48 9.99 9.16 8.02
N PRO A 49 9.69 10.44 8.31
CA PRO A 49 8.78 10.79 9.39
C PRO A 49 7.35 10.40 8.97
N TYR A 50 6.65 9.75 9.88
CA TYR A 50 5.20 9.62 9.81
C TYR A 50 4.55 10.41 10.92
N PHE A 51 3.31 10.84 10.68
CA PHE A 51 2.56 11.69 11.58
C PHE A 51 1.42 10.90 12.21
N SER A 52 1.27 11.09 13.52
CA SER A 52 0.11 10.68 14.30
C SER A 52 -0.55 11.91 14.90
N PHE A 53 -1.88 11.90 15.02
CA PHE A 53 -2.63 13.01 15.57
C PHE A 53 -3.81 12.53 16.41
N GLN A 54 -4.29 13.41 17.28
CA GLN A 54 -5.53 13.26 18.05
C GLN A 54 -6.53 14.35 17.62
N ILE A 55 -7.82 14.10 17.87
CA ILE A 55 -8.89 15.07 17.58
C ILE A 55 -9.69 15.42 18.84
N ASP A 56 -10.28 16.61 18.86
CA ASP A 56 -11.02 17.18 20.02
C ASP A 56 -12.12 16.26 20.61
N GLU A 57 -12.66 15.34 19.81
CA GLU A 57 -13.86 14.55 20.15
C GLU A 57 -13.56 13.07 20.48
N GLU A 58 -12.31 12.61 20.31
CA GLU A 58 -12.01 11.19 20.39
C GLU A 58 -10.71 10.91 21.18
N PRO A 59 -10.72 9.94 22.12
CA PRO A 59 -9.55 9.64 22.96
C PRO A 59 -8.47 8.83 22.21
N CYS A 60 -8.75 8.34 21.00
CA CYS A 60 -7.82 7.53 20.22
C CYS A 60 -6.77 8.39 19.51
N THR A 61 -5.68 7.72 19.11
CA THR A 61 -4.63 8.35 18.29
C THR A 61 -4.68 7.80 16.87
N PHE A 62 -4.87 8.67 15.90
CA PHE A 62 -4.81 8.31 14.49
C PHE A 62 -3.35 8.31 14.04
N SER A 63 -2.88 7.20 13.47
CA SER A 63 -1.49 7.07 13.02
C SER A 63 -1.43 6.36 11.68
N ASN A 64 -0.54 6.80 10.79
CA ASN A 64 -0.27 6.11 9.53
C ASN A 64 1.23 5.85 9.44
N PRO A 65 1.71 4.68 9.89
CA PRO A 65 3.13 4.36 9.95
C PRO A 65 3.71 4.01 8.58
N GLY A 66 3.17 4.56 7.48
CA GLY A 66 3.64 4.32 6.12
C GLY A 66 5.09 4.78 5.96
N ASN A 67 6.04 3.91 6.28
CA ASN A 67 7.48 4.20 6.30
C ASN A 67 8.13 4.08 4.92
N GLY A 68 7.37 4.28 3.85
CA GLY A 68 7.82 4.07 2.49
C GLY A 68 8.25 5.34 1.77
N SER A 69 9.11 5.24 0.74
CA SER A 69 9.59 6.38 -0.05
C SER A 69 8.45 7.20 -0.64
N LEU A 70 7.32 6.56 -0.99
CA LEU A 70 6.15 7.28 -1.50
C LEU A 70 5.51 8.16 -0.44
N SER A 71 5.74 7.91 0.86
CA SER A 71 5.31 8.79 1.94
C SER A 71 6.06 10.11 1.99
N LEU A 72 7.22 10.23 1.32
CA LEU A 72 7.92 11.51 1.17
C LEU A 72 7.16 12.48 0.25
N PHE A 73 6.27 11.97 -0.61
CA PHE A 73 5.41 12.80 -1.46
C PHE A 73 4.10 13.20 -0.78
N LYS A 74 3.82 12.68 0.41
CA LYS A 74 2.58 13.00 1.13
C LYS A 74 2.61 14.41 1.69
N THR A 75 1.44 14.99 1.78
CA THR A 75 1.28 16.30 2.42
C THR A 75 1.59 16.19 3.91
N ARG A 76 2.44 17.08 4.43
CA ARG A 76 2.79 17.11 5.85
C ARG A 76 1.57 17.49 6.69
N ILE A 77 1.32 16.75 7.78
CA ILE A 77 0.30 17.13 8.76
C ILE A 77 0.86 18.25 9.63
N THR A 78 0.13 19.35 9.69
CA THR A 78 0.43 20.51 10.53
C THR A 78 -0.64 20.64 11.61
N ASP A 79 -0.27 21.19 12.77
CA ASP A 79 -1.27 21.62 13.76
C ASP A 79 -2.12 22.73 13.13
N THR A 80 -3.40 22.44 12.89
CA THR A 80 -4.35 23.44 12.40
C THR A 80 -5.58 23.44 13.29
N LYS A 81 -6.10 24.63 13.58
CA LYS A 81 -7.40 24.79 14.26
C LYS A 81 -8.59 24.52 13.32
N GLN A 82 -8.33 24.27 12.04
CA GLN A 82 -9.36 23.99 11.06
C GLN A 82 -9.80 22.53 11.15
N PRO A 83 -11.09 22.23 10.86
CA PRO A 83 -11.55 20.85 10.76
C PRO A 83 -10.81 20.14 9.62
N VAL A 84 -10.26 18.98 9.93
CA VAL A 84 -9.60 18.10 8.98
C VAL A 84 -10.52 16.93 8.66
N THR A 85 -10.35 16.38 7.46
CA THR A 85 -11.09 15.19 7.04
C THR A 85 -10.10 14.05 6.82
N PHE A 86 -10.45 12.85 7.22
CA PHE A 86 -9.64 11.66 6.99
C PHE A 86 -10.54 10.44 6.94
N LYS A 87 -9.97 9.29 6.61
CA LYS A 87 -10.69 8.04 6.50
C LYS A 87 -10.12 7.00 7.44
N ILE A 88 -10.98 6.15 7.97
CA ILE A 88 -10.59 4.94 8.71
C ILE A 88 -11.34 3.74 8.17
N ARG A 89 -10.96 2.52 8.57
CA ARG A 89 -11.73 1.33 8.19
C ARG A 89 -13.03 1.25 8.99
N LYS A 90 -14.09 0.76 8.36
CA LYS A 90 -15.40 0.51 9.01
C LYS A 90 -15.27 -0.34 10.27
N GLU A 91 -14.39 -1.34 10.26
CA GLU A 91 -14.13 -2.23 11.40
C GLU A 91 -13.49 -1.51 12.60
N ASP A 92 -12.74 -0.42 12.36
CA ASP A 92 -12.05 0.33 13.41
C ASP A 92 -12.96 1.36 14.10
N LEU A 93 -14.21 1.56 13.64
CA LEU A 93 -15.17 2.51 14.22
C LEU A 93 -15.46 2.23 15.70
N ALA A 94 -15.60 0.96 16.08
CA ALA A 94 -15.86 0.58 17.47
C ALA A 94 -14.67 0.89 18.39
N ALA A 95 -13.45 0.95 17.83
CA ALA A 95 -12.22 1.20 18.58
C ALA A 95 -11.94 2.69 18.80
N ILE A 96 -12.67 3.62 18.17
CA ILE A 96 -12.41 5.07 18.29
C ILE A 96 -12.55 5.54 19.74
N LYS A 97 -13.54 4.99 20.46
CA LYS A 97 -13.79 5.33 21.87
C LYS A 97 -12.80 4.68 22.84
N THR A 98 -11.92 3.82 22.33
CA THR A 98 -10.85 3.22 23.13
C THR A 98 -9.57 4.02 22.92
N ASN A 99 -8.71 4.14 23.93
CA ASN A 99 -7.42 4.86 23.84
C ASN A 99 -6.38 4.09 22.99
N ASN A 100 -6.82 3.52 21.87
CA ASN A 100 -6.07 2.71 20.95
C ASN A 100 -5.53 3.56 19.80
N LYS A 101 -4.53 3.01 19.11
CA LYS A 101 -4.01 3.59 17.87
C LYS A 101 -4.80 3.06 16.68
N ILE A 102 -5.35 3.97 15.87
CA ILE A 102 -6.16 3.63 14.69
C ILE A 102 -5.42 4.07 13.43
N LEU A 103 -5.44 3.19 12.42
CA LEU A 103 -4.86 3.50 11.12
C LEU A 103 -5.77 4.46 10.34
N TYR A 104 -5.27 5.66 10.02
CA TYR A 104 -5.97 6.59 9.14
C TYR A 104 -5.46 6.51 7.69
N PHE A 105 -6.32 6.96 6.78
CA PHE A 105 -6.12 7.08 5.35
C PHE A 105 -6.58 8.45 4.89
N ALA A 106 -6.04 8.93 3.78
CA ALA A 106 -6.54 10.06 3.02
C ALA A 106 -6.72 11.37 3.82
N TYR A 107 -5.65 11.85 4.45
CA TYR A 107 -5.68 13.12 5.18
C TYR A 107 -6.04 14.28 4.24
N ASN A 108 -7.08 15.03 4.58
CA ASN A 108 -7.75 16.05 3.76
C ASN A 108 -8.07 15.60 2.32
N GLY A 109 -8.38 14.32 2.14
CA GLY A 109 -8.70 13.75 0.83
C GLY A 109 -7.50 13.51 -0.10
N HIS A 110 -6.29 13.86 0.33
CA HIS A 110 -5.05 13.62 -0.42
C HIS A 110 -4.47 12.23 -0.12
N ASP A 111 -3.58 11.73 -0.98
CA ASP A 111 -2.72 10.56 -0.70
C ASP A 111 -3.40 9.20 -0.42
N LEU A 112 -4.72 9.09 -0.65
CA LEU A 112 -5.51 7.87 -0.41
C LEU A 112 -4.85 6.60 -0.99
N TRP A 113 -4.40 6.68 -2.24
CA TRP A 113 -3.82 5.52 -2.93
C TRP A 113 -2.46 5.11 -2.37
N ILE A 114 -1.66 6.07 -1.89
CA ILE A 114 -0.38 5.80 -1.25
C ILE A 114 -0.62 5.11 0.10
N ASP A 115 -1.60 5.59 0.87
CA ASP A 115 -2.00 4.98 2.13
C ASP A 115 -2.51 3.55 1.95
N LEU A 116 -3.39 3.35 0.97
CA LEU A 116 -3.92 2.03 0.63
C LEU A 116 -2.82 1.08 0.18
N TYR A 117 -1.91 1.54 -0.68
CA TYR A 117 -0.77 0.76 -1.14
C TYR A 117 0.08 0.26 0.04
N TYR A 118 0.51 1.16 0.93
CA TYR A 118 1.35 0.76 2.07
C TYR A 118 0.61 -0.08 3.09
N SER A 119 -0.70 0.11 3.27
CA SER A 119 -1.49 -0.75 4.15
C SER A 119 -1.51 -2.22 3.68
N ILE A 120 -1.29 -2.47 2.39
CA ILE A 120 -1.29 -3.82 1.79
C ILE A 120 0.11 -4.38 1.72
N VAL A 121 1.04 -3.64 1.10
CA VAL A 121 2.40 -4.12 0.81
C VAL A 121 3.28 -4.14 2.05
N ARG A 122 3.02 -3.26 3.03
CA ARG A 122 3.81 -3.12 4.26
C ARG A 122 3.01 -3.39 5.52
N LEU A 123 2.16 -4.41 5.48
CA LEU A 123 1.45 -4.86 6.69
C LEU A 123 2.44 -5.35 7.76
N ASN A 124 3.44 -6.13 7.34
CA ASN A 124 4.57 -6.57 8.15
C ASN A 124 5.76 -6.93 7.23
N LEU A 125 6.95 -7.08 7.82
CA LEU A 125 8.17 -7.39 7.05
C LEU A 125 8.03 -8.68 6.24
N PHE A 126 7.42 -9.72 6.82
CA PHE A 126 7.22 -11.01 6.13
C PHE A 126 6.37 -10.87 4.86
N THR A 127 5.30 -10.07 4.91
CA THR A 127 4.42 -9.81 3.76
C THR A 127 5.19 -9.07 2.67
N GLN A 128 5.99 -8.07 3.03
CA GLN A 128 6.82 -7.33 2.08
C GLN A 128 7.84 -8.25 1.40
N PHE A 129 8.59 -9.04 2.17
CA PHE A 129 9.54 -10.02 1.63
C PHE A 129 8.85 -11.08 0.76
N GLY A 130 7.65 -11.53 1.15
CA GLY A 130 6.84 -12.45 0.35
C GLY A 130 6.50 -11.88 -1.03
N TYR A 131 6.05 -10.63 -1.09
CA TYR A 131 5.81 -9.95 -2.38
C TYR A 131 7.11 -9.79 -3.18
N MET A 132 8.21 -9.38 -2.55
CA MET A 132 9.50 -9.22 -3.23
C MET A 132 9.96 -10.54 -3.87
N ILE A 133 9.99 -11.62 -3.10
CA ILE A 133 10.40 -12.94 -3.60
C ILE A 133 9.48 -13.39 -4.73
N TYR A 134 8.17 -13.22 -4.57
CA TYR A 134 7.19 -13.59 -5.59
C TYR A 134 7.43 -12.85 -6.91
N PHE A 135 7.54 -11.51 -6.90
CA PHE A 135 7.76 -10.74 -8.13
C PHE A 135 9.16 -10.93 -8.72
N PHE A 136 10.16 -11.22 -7.89
CA PHE A 136 11.49 -11.62 -8.35
C PHE A 136 11.44 -12.95 -9.11
N LEU A 137 10.85 -13.99 -8.52
CA LEU A 137 10.69 -15.29 -9.17
C LEU A 137 9.88 -15.17 -10.46
N LEU A 138 8.81 -14.38 -10.44
CA LEU A 138 8.01 -14.12 -11.63
C LEU A 138 8.82 -13.46 -12.75
N SER A 139 9.71 -12.53 -12.39
CA SER A 139 10.64 -11.89 -13.32
C SER A 139 11.62 -12.90 -13.92
N VAL A 140 12.23 -13.76 -13.10
CA VAL A 140 13.15 -14.81 -13.56
C VAL A 140 12.46 -15.77 -14.51
N VAL A 141 11.26 -16.24 -14.16
CA VAL A 141 10.48 -17.16 -15.00
C VAL A 141 10.11 -16.51 -16.33
N ASN A 142 9.59 -15.27 -16.31
CA ASN A 142 9.23 -14.54 -17.53
C ASN A 142 10.46 -14.25 -18.41
N MET A 143 11.63 -13.98 -17.82
CA MET A 143 12.89 -13.82 -18.54
C MET A 143 13.30 -15.12 -19.25
N ILE A 144 13.26 -16.27 -18.54
CA ILE A 144 13.59 -17.58 -19.12
C ILE A 144 12.65 -17.90 -20.29
N TYR A 145 11.36 -17.63 -20.14
CA TYR A 145 10.38 -17.82 -21.22
C TYR A 145 10.62 -16.88 -22.40
N SER A 146 10.92 -15.60 -22.14
CA SER A 146 11.26 -14.64 -23.18
C SER A 146 12.49 -15.09 -23.98
N TYR A 147 13.52 -15.60 -23.30
CA TYR A 147 14.75 -16.10 -23.94
C TYR A 147 14.51 -17.38 -24.76
N ARG A 148 13.78 -18.35 -24.21
CA ARG A 148 13.54 -19.65 -24.85
C ARG A 148 12.50 -19.63 -25.96
N HIS A 149 11.54 -18.72 -25.89
CA HIS A 149 10.35 -18.69 -26.75
C HIS A 149 10.18 -17.32 -27.39
N ASN A 150 11.23 -16.88 -28.11
CA ASN A 150 11.45 -15.59 -28.78
C ASN A 150 10.31 -15.04 -29.69
N GLN A 151 9.11 -15.63 -29.67
CA GLN A 151 8.06 -15.50 -30.67
C GLN A 151 6.85 -14.64 -30.28
N THR A 152 6.68 -14.16 -29.03
CA THR A 152 5.39 -13.51 -28.67
C THR A 152 5.44 -12.13 -28.02
N GLY A 153 6.60 -11.59 -27.60
CA GLY A 153 6.69 -10.26 -26.94
C GLY A 153 5.95 -10.14 -25.59
N ILE A 154 4.95 -10.99 -25.33
CA ILE A 154 4.16 -11.09 -24.11
C ILE A 154 5.09 -11.33 -22.92
N PHE A 155 5.95 -12.35 -22.97
CA PHE A 155 6.86 -12.65 -21.87
C PHE A 155 7.88 -11.54 -21.60
N THR A 156 8.28 -10.80 -22.63
CA THR A 156 9.13 -9.62 -22.47
C THR A 156 8.41 -8.51 -21.72
N ASN A 157 7.13 -8.25 -22.05
CA ASN A 157 6.31 -7.28 -21.33
C ASN A 157 6.03 -7.73 -19.89
N LEU A 158 5.69 -9.00 -19.68
CA LEU A 158 5.49 -9.57 -18.34
C LEU A 158 6.76 -9.47 -17.49
N PHE A 159 7.93 -9.72 -18.06
CA PHE A 159 9.23 -9.52 -17.40
C PHE A 159 9.45 -8.05 -17.00
N LYS A 160 9.22 -7.10 -17.92
CA LYS A 160 9.34 -5.67 -17.62
C LYS A 160 8.37 -5.25 -16.51
N CYS A 161 7.12 -5.67 -16.58
CA CYS A 161 6.12 -5.38 -15.57
C CYS A 161 6.52 -5.96 -14.20
N SER A 162 6.95 -7.21 -14.13
CA SER A 162 7.36 -7.82 -12.86
C SER A 162 8.59 -7.17 -12.25
N LEU A 163 9.52 -6.72 -13.08
CA LEU A 163 10.68 -5.95 -12.64
C LEU A 163 10.26 -4.59 -12.06
N ILE A 164 9.34 -3.88 -12.72
CA ILE A 164 8.78 -2.61 -12.22
C ILE A 164 8.08 -2.83 -10.87
N PHE A 165 7.23 -3.84 -10.76
CA PHE A 165 6.54 -4.16 -9.50
C PHE A 165 7.53 -4.54 -8.39
N PHE A 166 8.55 -5.34 -8.71
CA PHE A 166 9.61 -5.70 -7.77
C PHE A 166 10.31 -4.45 -7.20
N PHE A 167 10.72 -3.52 -8.07
CA PHE A 167 11.32 -2.26 -7.62
C PHE A 167 10.34 -1.37 -6.86
N MET A 168 9.06 -1.32 -7.27
CA MET A 168 8.03 -0.55 -6.57
C MET A 168 7.80 -1.06 -5.14
N ILE A 169 7.87 -2.37 -4.92
CA ILE A 169 7.78 -2.99 -3.59
C ILE A 169 9.05 -2.74 -2.77
N MET A 170 10.21 -2.71 -3.43
CA MET A 170 11.49 -2.38 -2.80
C MET A 170 11.62 -0.91 -2.41
N LEU A 171 11.00 0.02 -3.15
CA LEU A 171 11.12 1.46 -2.88
C LEU A 171 10.74 1.76 -1.44
N LEU A 172 11.78 2.22 -0.72
CA LEU A 172 11.99 2.00 0.71
C LEU A 172 11.36 3.08 1.55
#